data_AF-A0A344L412-F1
#
_entry.id   AF-A0A344L412-F1
#
_cell.length_a   1.000
_cell.length_b   1.000
_cell.length_c   1.000
_cell.angle_alpha   90.00
_cell.angle_beta   90.00
_cell.angle_gamma   90.00
#
_symmetry.space_group_name_H-M   'P 1'
#
loop_
_entity.id
_entity.type
_entity.pdbx_description
1 polymer ?
#
loop_
_entity_poly.entity_id
_entity_poly.type
_entity_poly.pdbx_seq_one_letter_code
_entity_poly.pdbx_strand_id
1 'polypeptide(L)'
;MRSFRAVWRAFVVVVVTALAVSAAPALAADPPRGPAGDAFYTPPDPLPDGENGDVIWWRQLPGQFGVRGYLVLYRSTSATGTPIAVSGRVLVPTAAWTGPGERPIVSVASGTRGIGDSCAPSKFQPDYEKPLFIDAMLQRGWAVAITDYEGLGTPGTHTYVVGQSEGRTVIDAVRAATRLPAAGLTAGGPVAFSGYSQGGGGAAWAGELAPTYAPELNVVGVTAGGTPADLTAVSEFLDGGIGFGFLLLSALGMDAAYPELDLPAYLNDKGRELYETQQDACVDAVFGYAFGHIADYTTANPLAEPDWQARLAENELGRRPPEAPIYLFHGVADEIIPLAQAQRLRSRYCAAGVDVTWGTFLGEHVTTMVFSAPGVLGYLGDRFAGKPVKNNC
;
A
#
# COMPACT_ATOMS: atom_id res chain seq x y z
N MET A 1 -72.89 49.67 44.51
CA MET A 1 -71.64 50.46 44.36
C MET A 1 -70.48 49.49 44.16
N ARG A 2 -69.71 49.70 43.07
CA ARG A 2 -68.30 49.30 42.81
C ARG A 2 -67.96 47.79 42.91
N SER A 3 -67.95 47.01 41.82
CA SER A 3 -66.93 46.90 40.74
C SER A 3 -65.50 46.64 41.23
N PHE A 4 -65.02 45.39 41.07
CA PHE A 4 -63.61 45.08 40.88
C PHE A 4 -63.46 44.00 39.79
N ARG A 5 -62.87 44.41 38.67
CA ARG A 5 -62.31 43.56 37.61
C ARG A 5 -60.83 43.35 37.93
N ALA A 6 -60.28 42.14 37.71
CA ALA A 6 -58.99 41.96 37.02
C ALA A 6 -58.64 40.47 36.83
N VAL A 7 -58.69 40.00 35.58
CA VAL A 7 -57.56 39.53 34.74
C VAL A 7 -57.07 38.11 35.03
N TRP A 8 -57.66 37.13 34.33
CA TRP A 8 -57.01 35.85 34.05
C TRP A 8 -56.10 36.03 32.82
N ARG A 9 -54.79 35.79 32.98
CA ARG A 9 -53.84 35.68 31.87
C ARG A 9 -53.89 34.25 31.34
N ALA A 10 -54.43 34.04 30.15
CA ALA A 10 -54.31 32.78 29.43
C ALA A 10 -52.89 32.64 28.88
N PHE A 11 -52.15 31.63 29.32
CA PHE A 11 -50.89 31.22 28.70
C PHE A 11 -51.22 30.37 27.46
N VAL A 12 -50.97 30.92 26.27
CA VAL A 12 -50.96 30.15 25.02
C VAL A 12 -49.58 29.49 24.92
N VAL A 13 -49.51 28.18 25.14
CA VAL A 13 -48.32 27.37 24.85
C VAL A 13 -48.34 27.07 23.36
N VAL A 14 -47.45 27.73 22.60
CA VAL A 14 -47.19 27.38 21.20
C VAL A 14 -46.27 26.17 21.20
N VAL A 15 -46.82 24.99 20.90
CA VAL A 15 -46.03 23.78 20.65
C VAL A 15 -45.48 23.89 19.22
N VAL A 16 -44.19 24.22 19.10
CA VAL A 16 -43.47 24.13 17.82
C VAL A 16 -43.05 22.68 17.63
N THR A 17 -43.81 21.92 16.84
CA THR A 17 -43.38 20.61 16.36
C THR A 17 -42.26 20.81 15.34
N ALA A 18 -41.02 20.56 15.75
CA ALA A 18 -39.88 20.47 14.85
C ALA A 18 -40.03 19.20 13.99
N LEU A 19 -40.39 19.37 12.72
CA LEU A 19 -40.30 18.33 11.70
C LEU A 19 -38.83 18.05 11.44
N ALA A 20 -38.28 17.02 12.06
CA ALA A 20 -37.01 16.44 11.67
C ALA A 20 -37.18 15.82 10.27
N VAL A 21 -36.79 16.55 9.24
CA VAL A 21 -36.63 16.01 7.89
C VAL A 21 -35.39 15.12 7.94
N SER A 22 -35.59 13.82 8.08
CA SER A 22 -34.53 12.84 7.85
C SER A 22 -34.10 12.96 6.40
N ALA A 23 -32.99 13.64 6.14
CA ALA A 23 -32.36 13.63 4.83
C ALA A 23 -32.00 12.17 4.52
N ALA A 24 -32.61 11.61 3.47
CA ALA A 24 -32.15 10.35 2.92
C ALA A 24 -30.67 10.52 2.53
N PRO A 25 -29.80 9.53 2.80
CA PRO A 25 -28.41 9.62 2.37
C PRO A 25 -28.41 9.81 0.85
N ALA A 26 -27.76 10.89 0.39
CA ALA A 26 -27.54 11.07 -1.03
C ALA A 26 -26.78 9.85 -1.53
N LEU A 27 -27.35 9.13 -2.50
CA LEU A 27 -26.60 8.13 -3.25
C LEU A 27 -25.36 8.83 -3.80
N ALA A 28 -24.17 8.37 -3.39
CA ALA A 28 -22.93 8.88 -3.92
C ALA A 28 -22.99 8.75 -5.46
N ALA A 29 -22.75 9.86 -6.16
CA ALA A 29 -22.71 9.84 -7.61
C ALA A 29 -21.60 8.88 -8.08
N ASP A 30 -21.84 8.15 -9.17
CA ASP A 30 -20.80 7.30 -9.76
C ASP A 30 -19.53 8.14 -10.02
N PRO A 31 -18.34 7.64 -9.66
CA PRO A 31 -17.09 8.33 -9.95
C PRO A 31 -16.95 8.65 -11.44
N PRO A 32 -16.47 9.84 -11.82
CA PRO A 32 -16.38 10.25 -13.22
C PRO A 32 -15.36 9.43 -14.00
N ARG A 33 -15.48 9.46 -15.34
CA ARG A 33 -14.47 8.88 -16.24
C ARG A 33 -13.25 9.79 -16.33
N GLY A 34 -12.05 9.23 -16.22
CA GLY A 34 -10.79 9.99 -16.26
C GLY A 34 -10.35 10.41 -17.68
N PRO A 35 -9.44 11.41 -17.81
CA PRO A 35 -8.98 12.03 -19.06
C PRO A 35 -7.94 11.20 -19.85
N ALA A 36 -7.92 11.31 -21.19
CA ALA A 36 -7.17 10.45 -22.15
C ALA A 36 -5.66 10.40 -21.93
N GLY A 37 -5.04 9.24 -22.24
CA GLY A 37 -3.60 9.04 -22.13
C GLY A 37 -3.08 9.33 -20.71
N ASP A 38 -1.90 9.94 -20.65
CA ASP A 38 -1.19 10.22 -19.40
C ASP A 38 -1.84 11.32 -18.55
N ALA A 39 -2.73 12.14 -19.13
CA ALA A 39 -3.51 13.10 -18.36
C ALA A 39 -4.33 12.42 -17.25
N PHE A 40 -4.60 11.11 -17.36
CA PHE A 40 -5.26 10.33 -16.31
C PHE A 40 -4.52 10.38 -14.97
N TYR A 41 -3.19 10.46 -15.01
CA TYR A 41 -2.35 10.41 -13.84
C TYR A 41 -2.11 11.77 -13.20
N THR A 42 -2.57 12.85 -13.83
CA THR A 42 -2.49 14.21 -13.29
C THR A 42 -3.79 14.54 -12.56
N PRO A 43 -3.83 14.49 -11.22
CA PRO A 43 -5.04 14.79 -10.45
C PRO A 43 -5.47 16.26 -10.60
N PRO A 44 -6.73 16.60 -10.26
CA PRO A 44 -7.13 17.98 -10.04
C PRO A 44 -6.33 18.62 -8.90
N ASP A 45 -6.05 19.92 -9.01
CA ASP A 45 -5.45 20.72 -7.94
C ASP A 45 -6.37 21.94 -7.65
N PRO A 46 -6.97 22.04 -6.45
CA PRO A 46 -6.84 21.12 -5.31
C PRO A 46 -7.52 19.77 -5.56
N LEU A 47 -7.11 18.74 -4.81
CA LEU A 47 -7.78 17.44 -4.81
C LEU A 47 -9.26 17.60 -4.41
N PRO A 48 -10.19 16.85 -5.03
CA PRO A 48 -11.58 16.86 -4.61
C PRO A 48 -11.74 16.45 -3.14
N ASP A 49 -12.70 17.07 -2.46
CA ASP A 49 -13.14 16.65 -1.12
C ASP A 49 -13.60 15.18 -1.15
N GLY A 50 -13.29 14.44 -0.09
CA GLY A 50 -13.61 13.03 0.01
C GLY A 50 -12.83 12.33 1.12
N GLU A 51 -13.12 11.05 1.28
CA GLU A 51 -12.44 10.15 2.20
C GLU A 51 -11.31 9.39 1.49
N ASN A 52 -10.39 8.86 2.29
CA ASN A 52 -9.36 7.95 1.78
C ASN A 52 -10.02 6.72 1.14
N GLY A 53 -9.58 6.36 -0.06
CA GLY A 53 -10.18 5.34 -0.92
C GLY A 53 -11.27 5.83 -1.87
N ASP A 54 -11.69 7.10 -1.81
CA ASP A 54 -12.64 7.63 -2.79
C ASP A 54 -12.01 7.70 -4.19
N VAL A 55 -12.75 7.22 -5.18
CA VAL A 55 -12.31 7.22 -6.57
C VAL A 55 -12.49 8.63 -7.14
N ILE A 56 -11.38 9.28 -7.47
CA ILE A 56 -11.36 10.59 -8.14
C ILE A 56 -11.89 10.44 -9.56
N TRP A 57 -11.36 9.46 -10.30
CA TRP A 57 -11.89 9.03 -11.58
C TRP A 57 -11.36 7.66 -11.97
N TRP A 58 -11.95 7.08 -13.03
CA TRP A 58 -11.57 5.75 -13.49
C TRP A 58 -11.72 5.56 -14.99
N ARG A 59 -11.11 4.48 -15.48
CA ARG A 59 -11.23 3.98 -16.85
C ARG A 59 -11.36 2.48 -16.87
N GLN A 60 -12.04 1.98 -17.88
CA GLN A 60 -11.95 0.57 -18.18
C GLN A 60 -10.67 0.31 -18.97
N LEU A 61 -9.88 -0.66 -18.51
CA LEU A 61 -8.73 -1.16 -19.26
C LEU A 61 -9.21 -1.99 -20.45
N PRO A 62 -8.40 -2.14 -21.51
CA PRO A 62 -8.68 -3.08 -22.58
C PRO A 62 -8.99 -4.47 -22.02
N GLY A 63 -9.99 -5.13 -22.61
CA GLY A 63 -10.47 -6.42 -22.12
C GLY A 63 -9.37 -7.49 -22.13
N GLN A 64 -9.22 -8.18 -21.00
CA GLN A 64 -8.43 -9.40 -20.90
C GLN A 64 -9.41 -10.59 -20.86
N PHE A 65 -9.03 -11.72 -21.44
CA PHE A 65 -9.91 -12.90 -21.45
C PHE A 65 -10.27 -13.31 -20.02
N GLY A 66 -11.57 -13.35 -19.71
CA GLY A 66 -12.05 -13.75 -18.39
C GLY A 66 -11.91 -12.69 -17.28
N VAL A 67 -11.43 -11.47 -17.57
CA VAL A 67 -11.15 -10.44 -16.55
C VAL A 67 -11.60 -9.05 -17.03
N ARG A 68 -12.33 -8.33 -16.18
CA ARG A 68 -12.59 -6.89 -16.32
C ARG A 68 -11.51 -6.13 -15.55
N GLY A 69 -10.80 -5.25 -16.24
CA GLY A 69 -9.79 -4.39 -15.65
C GLY A 69 -10.25 -2.94 -15.58
N TYR A 70 -9.89 -2.26 -14.51
CA TYR A 70 -10.15 -0.85 -14.28
C TYR A 70 -8.86 -0.14 -13.87
N LEU A 71 -8.57 0.98 -14.50
CA LEU A 71 -7.57 1.93 -14.04
C LEU A 71 -8.30 2.93 -13.14
N VAL A 72 -7.80 3.13 -11.92
CA VAL A 72 -8.41 4.03 -10.94
C VAL A 72 -7.38 5.07 -10.51
N LEU A 73 -7.85 6.29 -10.30
CA LEU A 73 -7.15 7.31 -9.52
C LEU A 73 -7.99 7.53 -8.26
N TYR A 74 -7.40 7.38 -7.08
CA TYR A 74 -8.11 7.43 -5.82
C TYR A 74 -7.37 8.28 -4.79
N ARG A 75 -8.12 8.81 -3.84
CA ARG A 75 -7.57 9.59 -2.71
C ARG A 75 -6.92 8.67 -1.69
N SER A 76 -5.76 9.05 -1.19
CA SER A 76 -5.04 8.39 -0.09
C SER A 76 -4.43 9.47 0.82
N THR A 77 -3.59 9.06 1.76
CA THR A 77 -2.86 9.94 2.68
C THR A 77 -1.37 9.58 2.67
N SER A 78 -0.52 10.60 2.50
CA SER A 78 0.95 10.47 2.52
C SER A 78 1.47 10.01 3.88
N ALA A 79 2.77 9.72 3.98
CA ALA A 79 3.42 9.38 5.26
C ALA A 79 3.20 10.46 6.35
N THR A 80 3.15 11.73 5.96
CA THR A 80 3.04 12.90 6.87
C THR A 80 1.60 13.36 7.13
N GLY A 81 0.59 12.67 6.57
CA GLY A 81 -0.82 12.97 6.83
C GLY A 81 -1.48 13.89 5.79
N THR A 82 -0.79 14.22 4.70
CA THR A 82 -1.32 15.08 3.64
C THR A 82 -2.18 14.27 2.66
N PRO A 83 -3.33 14.77 2.19
CA PRO A 83 -4.10 14.11 1.13
C PRO A 83 -3.30 14.01 -0.18
N ILE A 84 -3.31 12.84 -0.80
CA ILE A 84 -2.63 12.56 -2.06
C ILE A 84 -3.57 11.83 -3.03
N ALA A 85 -3.27 11.88 -4.33
CA ALA A 85 -3.89 11.01 -5.32
C ALA A 85 -2.93 9.87 -5.69
N VAL A 86 -3.47 8.66 -5.82
CA VAL A 86 -2.70 7.47 -6.16
C VAL A 86 -3.40 6.75 -7.30
N SER A 87 -2.64 6.29 -8.29
CA SER A 87 -3.16 5.44 -9.35
C SER A 87 -3.05 3.96 -9.00
N GLY A 88 -3.86 3.14 -9.65
CA GLY A 88 -3.84 1.71 -9.45
C GLY A 88 -4.76 0.96 -10.40
N ARG A 89 -4.78 -0.37 -10.25
CA ARG A 89 -5.63 -1.26 -11.06
C ARG A 89 -6.57 -2.06 -10.18
N VAL A 90 -7.80 -2.25 -10.66
CA VAL A 90 -8.77 -3.19 -10.09
C VAL A 90 -9.11 -4.23 -11.16
N LEU A 91 -8.82 -5.49 -10.87
CA LEU A 91 -9.00 -6.62 -11.77
C LEU A 91 -10.05 -7.57 -11.18
N VAL A 92 -11.11 -7.85 -11.94
CA VAL A 92 -12.25 -8.64 -11.48
C VAL A 92 -12.54 -9.76 -12.46
N PRO A 93 -12.54 -11.04 -12.03
CA PRO A 93 -12.93 -12.14 -12.90
C PRO A 93 -14.37 -11.96 -13.42
N THR A 94 -14.61 -12.27 -14.70
CA THR A 94 -15.94 -12.18 -15.32
C THR A 94 -16.87 -13.32 -14.88
N ALA A 95 -16.30 -14.48 -14.52
CA ALA A 95 -17.06 -15.57 -13.94
C ALA A 95 -17.67 -15.12 -12.60
N ALA A 96 -18.93 -15.47 -12.37
CA ALA A 96 -19.60 -15.20 -11.10
C ALA A 96 -18.86 -15.84 -9.93
N TRP A 97 -18.81 -15.17 -8.79
CA TRP A 97 -18.27 -15.74 -7.56
C TRP A 97 -19.24 -16.81 -7.05
N THR A 98 -18.73 -18.00 -6.74
CA THR A 98 -19.53 -19.15 -6.28
C THR A 98 -19.18 -19.60 -4.86
N GLY A 99 -18.20 -18.96 -4.22
CA GLY A 99 -17.91 -19.19 -2.81
C GLY A 99 -18.91 -18.49 -1.88
N PRO A 100 -18.76 -18.67 -0.56
CA PRO A 100 -19.63 -18.03 0.41
C PRO A 100 -19.44 -16.50 0.42
N GLY A 101 -20.52 -15.77 0.73
CA GLY A 101 -20.49 -14.33 0.95
C GLY A 101 -20.01 -13.53 -0.26
N GLU A 102 -19.40 -12.37 0.03
CA GLU A 102 -18.85 -11.47 -0.98
C GLU A 102 -17.57 -12.04 -1.60
N ARG A 103 -17.28 -11.64 -2.85
CA ARG A 103 -16.05 -12.05 -3.54
C ARG A 103 -14.81 -11.56 -2.77
N PRO A 104 -13.85 -12.43 -2.45
CA PRO A 104 -12.59 -12.03 -1.83
C PRO A 104 -11.80 -11.02 -2.67
N ILE A 105 -11.15 -10.08 -1.98
CA ILE A 105 -10.23 -9.10 -2.60
C ILE A 105 -8.83 -9.33 -2.06
N VAL A 106 -7.85 -9.49 -2.95
CA VAL A 106 -6.44 -9.39 -2.59
C VAL A 106 -5.94 -8.00 -3.00
N SER A 107 -5.47 -7.20 -2.05
CA SER A 107 -4.67 -6.02 -2.36
C SER A 107 -3.23 -6.44 -2.52
N VAL A 108 -2.71 -6.35 -3.74
CA VAL A 108 -1.32 -6.63 -4.07
C VAL A 108 -0.52 -5.36 -3.90
N ALA A 109 0.34 -5.37 -2.90
CA ALA A 109 1.40 -4.40 -2.68
C ALA A 109 2.50 -4.69 -3.70
N SER A 110 2.70 -3.78 -4.65
CA SER A 110 3.66 -3.93 -5.74
C SER A 110 5.10 -4.00 -5.19
N GLY A 111 5.92 -4.89 -5.74
CA GLY A 111 7.37 -4.86 -5.58
C GLY A 111 8.01 -3.65 -6.27
N THR A 112 9.32 -3.50 -6.09
CA THR A 112 10.09 -2.36 -6.62
C THR A 112 9.92 -2.21 -8.12
N ARG A 113 9.49 -1.01 -8.54
CA ARG A 113 9.40 -0.60 -9.95
C ARG A 113 10.41 0.47 -10.34
N GLY A 114 10.90 1.24 -9.37
CA GLY A 114 11.74 2.42 -9.57
C GLY A 114 11.12 3.63 -8.89
N ILE A 115 11.57 4.83 -9.26
CA ILE A 115 11.02 6.10 -8.78
C ILE A 115 10.29 6.88 -9.88
N GLY A 116 10.58 6.56 -11.14
CA GLY A 116 10.03 7.28 -12.28
C GLY A 116 8.58 6.92 -12.59
N ASP A 117 7.81 7.92 -13.00
CA ASP A 117 6.40 7.76 -13.32
C ASP A 117 6.10 6.73 -14.41
N SER A 118 7.07 6.43 -15.28
CA SER A 118 6.90 5.51 -16.41
C SER A 118 6.87 4.03 -16.01
N CYS A 119 7.35 3.69 -14.80
CA CYS A 119 7.39 2.32 -14.30
C CYS A 119 6.25 1.96 -13.35
N ALA A 120 5.34 2.89 -13.08
CA ALA A 120 4.18 2.65 -12.25
C ALA A 120 3.44 1.37 -12.68
N PRO A 121 3.08 0.46 -11.74
CA PRO A 121 2.44 -0.83 -12.05
C PRO A 121 1.20 -0.72 -12.95
N SER A 122 0.47 0.39 -12.88
CA SER A 122 -0.72 0.64 -13.69
C SER A 122 -0.43 1.17 -15.10
N LYS A 123 0.77 1.72 -15.35
CA LYS A 123 1.27 2.00 -16.70
C LYS A 123 1.81 0.71 -17.30
N PHE A 124 1.38 0.41 -18.53
CA PHE A 124 1.51 -0.90 -19.17
C PHE A 124 2.96 -1.36 -19.41
N GLN A 125 3.63 -1.81 -18.35
CA GLN A 125 4.92 -2.50 -18.37
C GLN A 125 4.73 -4.00 -18.10
N PRO A 126 5.72 -4.86 -18.43
CA PRO A 126 5.73 -6.25 -18.01
C PRO A 126 5.67 -6.36 -16.49
N ASP A 127 4.52 -6.79 -16.00
CA ASP A 127 4.29 -6.98 -14.58
C ASP A 127 4.82 -8.37 -14.15
N TYR A 128 6.02 -8.39 -13.55
CA TYR A 128 6.66 -9.63 -13.09
C TYR A 128 5.88 -10.37 -11.98
N GLU A 129 4.96 -9.70 -11.28
CA GLU A 129 4.10 -10.32 -10.26
C GLU A 129 2.88 -10.99 -10.91
N LYS A 130 2.51 -10.52 -12.11
CA LYS A 130 1.30 -10.95 -12.80
C LYS A 130 1.21 -12.46 -13.06
N PRO A 131 2.19 -13.10 -13.71
CA PRO A 131 2.06 -14.51 -14.07
C PRO A 131 2.07 -15.43 -12.83
N LEU A 132 2.78 -15.05 -11.78
CA LEU A 132 2.96 -15.89 -10.58
C LEU A 132 1.84 -15.73 -9.56
N PHE A 133 1.39 -14.49 -9.34
CA PHE A 133 0.45 -14.15 -8.26
C PHE A 133 -0.88 -13.68 -8.82
N ILE A 134 -0.91 -12.59 -9.59
CA ILE A 134 -2.16 -11.91 -9.96
C ILE A 134 -3.05 -12.83 -10.82
N ASP A 135 -2.50 -13.46 -11.86
CA ASP A 135 -3.26 -14.37 -12.72
C ASP A 135 -3.72 -15.60 -11.94
N ALA A 136 -2.90 -16.11 -11.03
CA ALA A 136 -3.25 -17.26 -10.20
C ALA A 136 -4.32 -16.93 -9.14
N MET A 137 -4.39 -15.68 -8.65
CA MET A 137 -5.45 -15.16 -7.79
C MET A 137 -6.76 -14.98 -8.58
N LEU A 138 -6.68 -14.39 -9.77
CA LEU A 138 -7.83 -14.20 -10.67
C LEU A 138 -8.43 -15.55 -11.11
N GLN A 139 -7.59 -16.55 -11.39
CA GLN A 139 -8.03 -17.92 -11.72
C GLN A 139 -8.74 -18.61 -10.54
N ARG A 140 -8.47 -18.21 -9.29
CA ARG A 140 -9.19 -18.68 -8.09
C ARG A 140 -10.50 -17.93 -7.85
N GLY A 141 -10.85 -16.99 -8.73
CA GLY A 141 -12.07 -16.20 -8.64
C GLY A 141 -11.97 -14.99 -7.71
N TRP A 142 -10.79 -14.69 -7.15
CA TRP A 142 -10.58 -13.51 -6.30
C TRP A 142 -10.43 -12.26 -7.16
N ALA A 143 -10.91 -11.13 -6.65
CA ALA A 143 -10.57 -9.83 -7.23
C ALA A 143 -9.19 -9.38 -6.75
N VAL A 144 -8.50 -8.60 -7.58
CA VAL A 144 -7.17 -8.07 -7.26
C VAL A 144 -7.19 -6.56 -7.38
N ALA A 145 -6.82 -5.86 -6.31
CA ALA A 145 -6.52 -4.43 -6.33
C ALA A 145 -5.00 -4.26 -6.28
N ILE A 146 -4.45 -3.35 -7.08
CA ILE A 146 -3.01 -3.14 -7.20
C ILE A 146 -2.76 -1.65 -7.06
N THR A 147 -1.92 -1.26 -6.12
CA THR A 147 -1.52 0.13 -5.92
C THR A 147 -0.24 0.45 -6.69
N ASP A 148 -0.15 1.68 -7.20
CA ASP A 148 1.13 2.19 -7.68
C ASP A 148 1.98 2.79 -6.56
N TYR A 149 1.40 3.13 -5.40
CA TYR A 149 2.00 3.96 -4.34
C TYR A 149 2.02 5.46 -4.63
N GLU A 150 2.27 6.24 -3.57
CA GLU A 150 2.47 7.69 -3.63
C GLU A 150 3.63 8.03 -4.57
N GLY A 151 3.44 9.04 -5.42
CA GLY A 151 4.48 9.59 -6.28
C GLY A 151 4.99 8.64 -7.37
N LEU A 152 4.31 7.50 -7.59
CA LEU A 152 4.67 6.56 -8.65
C LEU A 152 3.55 6.50 -9.67
N GLY A 153 3.75 7.20 -10.79
CA GLY A 153 2.78 7.32 -11.87
C GLY A 153 2.06 8.66 -11.85
N THR A 154 1.84 9.21 -10.65
CA THR A 154 1.22 10.52 -10.35
C THR A 154 2.28 11.54 -9.92
N PRO A 155 2.03 12.86 -10.06
CA PRO A 155 3.00 13.91 -9.72
C PRO A 155 3.66 13.76 -8.35
N GLY A 156 4.95 14.04 -8.29
CA GLY A 156 5.80 13.88 -7.11
C GLY A 156 6.88 12.83 -7.34
N THR A 157 7.71 12.61 -6.34
CA THR A 157 8.73 11.55 -6.35
C THR A 157 8.22 10.38 -5.52
N HIS A 158 8.35 9.15 -6.03
CA HIS A 158 7.89 7.98 -5.29
C HIS A 158 8.60 7.84 -3.94
N THR A 159 7.81 7.75 -2.87
CA THR A 159 8.29 7.58 -1.49
C THR A 159 8.67 6.12 -1.22
N TYR A 160 9.66 5.62 -1.96
CA TYR A 160 10.09 4.23 -1.93
C TYR A 160 10.42 3.76 -0.50
N VAL A 161 9.88 2.59 -0.10
CA VAL A 161 10.01 1.94 1.21
C VAL A 161 9.49 2.73 2.43
N VAL A 162 8.75 3.81 2.20
CA VAL A 162 8.14 4.60 3.28
C VAL A 162 6.82 3.93 3.72
N GLY A 163 6.93 3.12 4.76
CA GLY A 163 5.90 2.20 5.22
C GLY A 163 4.55 2.82 5.54
N GLN A 164 4.50 4.01 6.14
CA GLN A 164 3.22 4.68 6.39
C GLN A 164 2.47 5.02 5.10
N SER A 165 3.18 5.48 4.07
CA SER A 165 2.55 5.75 2.77
C SER A 165 2.15 4.44 2.10
N GLU A 166 3.08 3.49 1.98
CA GLU A 166 2.84 2.21 1.31
C GLU A 166 1.65 1.45 1.92
N GLY A 167 1.59 1.32 3.24
CA GLY A 167 0.49 0.63 3.91
C GLY A 167 -0.86 1.32 3.68
N ARG A 168 -0.90 2.66 3.72
CA ARG A 168 -2.13 3.43 3.46
C ARG A 168 -2.62 3.25 2.03
N THR A 169 -1.74 3.35 1.03
CA THR A 169 -2.16 3.16 -0.36
C THR A 169 -2.58 1.72 -0.68
N VAL A 170 -1.97 0.70 -0.05
CA VAL A 170 -2.39 -0.70 -0.19
C VAL A 170 -3.79 -0.92 0.39
N ILE A 171 -4.09 -0.31 1.54
CA ILE A 171 -5.42 -0.34 2.15
C ILE A 171 -6.44 0.40 1.29
N ASP A 172 -6.11 1.63 0.88
CA ASP A 172 -7.03 2.49 0.15
C ASP A 172 -7.32 1.98 -1.27
N ALA A 173 -6.44 1.17 -1.86
CA ALA A 173 -6.73 0.45 -3.09
C ALA A 173 -7.92 -0.52 -2.95
N VAL A 174 -8.12 -1.13 -1.77
CA VAL A 174 -9.30 -1.97 -1.48
C VAL A 174 -10.56 -1.11 -1.39
N ARG A 175 -10.47 0.02 -0.68
CA ARG A 175 -11.58 0.98 -0.59
C ARG A 175 -11.97 1.48 -1.98
N ALA A 176 -11.01 1.88 -2.81
CA ALA A 176 -11.24 2.29 -4.20
C ALA A 176 -11.89 1.19 -5.04
N ALA A 177 -11.47 -0.07 -4.86
CA ALA A 177 -12.06 -1.21 -5.55
C ALA A 177 -13.54 -1.43 -5.19
N THR A 178 -13.89 -1.27 -3.91
CA THR A 178 -15.27 -1.45 -3.41
C THR A 178 -16.16 -0.21 -3.59
N ARG A 179 -15.55 0.97 -3.73
CA ARG A 179 -16.22 2.25 -4.02
C ARG A 179 -16.33 2.56 -5.51
N LEU A 180 -15.90 1.64 -6.39
CA LEU A 180 -16.12 1.70 -7.83
C LEU A 180 -17.30 0.80 -8.23
N PRO A 181 -18.51 1.33 -8.47
CA PRO A 181 -19.67 0.52 -8.83
C PRO A 181 -19.45 -0.34 -10.08
N ALA A 182 -18.67 0.18 -11.05
CA ALA A 182 -18.32 -0.55 -12.25
C ALA A 182 -17.52 -1.83 -11.98
N ALA A 183 -16.76 -1.92 -10.88
CA ALA A 183 -16.06 -3.14 -10.49
C ALA A 183 -17.02 -4.24 -10.06
N GLY A 184 -18.20 -3.89 -9.53
CA GLY A 184 -19.17 -4.84 -8.98
C GLY A 184 -18.64 -5.58 -7.76
N LEU A 185 -17.77 -4.92 -6.99
CA LEU A 185 -17.27 -5.37 -5.70
C LEU A 185 -17.96 -4.58 -4.59
N THR A 186 -18.11 -5.21 -3.44
CA THR A 186 -18.87 -4.71 -2.29
C THR A 186 -17.93 -4.64 -1.08
N ALA A 187 -18.17 -3.64 -0.21
CA ALA A 187 -17.46 -3.55 1.06
C ALA A 187 -17.92 -4.66 2.03
N GLY A 188 -17.09 -4.96 3.03
CA GLY A 188 -17.38 -5.97 4.07
C GLY A 188 -17.03 -7.42 3.72
N GLY A 189 -16.66 -7.69 2.47
CA GLY A 189 -16.09 -8.97 2.04
C GLY A 189 -14.70 -9.23 2.63
N PRO A 190 -14.20 -10.48 2.56
CA PRO A 190 -12.89 -10.83 3.09
C PRO A 190 -11.77 -10.22 2.23
N VAL A 191 -10.81 -9.59 2.91
CA VAL A 191 -9.67 -8.89 2.30
C VAL A 191 -8.38 -9.55 2.73
N ALA A 192 -7.41 -9.65 1.82
CA ALA A 192 -6.04 -9.99 2.17
C ALA A 192 -5.04 -9.01 1.56
N PHE A 193 -3.92 -8.81 2.24
CA PHE A 193 -2.78 -8.03 1.74
C PHE A 193 -1.67 -8.99 1.33
N SER A 194 -1.08 -8.78 0.14
CA SER A 194 -0.04 -9.66 -0.38
C SER A 194 1.06 -8.85 -1.06
N GLY A 195 2.31 -9.17 -0.80
CA GLY A 195 3.43 -8.60 -1.56
C GLY A 195 4.77 -9.26 -1.28
N TYR A 196 5.75 -8.91 -2.11
CA TYR A 196 7.12 -9.43 -2.06
C TYR A 196 8.14 -8.30 -2.20
N SER A 197 9.30 -8.40 -1.53
CA SER A 197 10.34 -7.36 -1.51
C SER A 197 9.79 -6.05 -0.93
N GLN A 198 9.90 -4.90 -1.62
CA GLN A 198 9.16 -3.67 -1.26
C GLN A 198 7.68 -3.95 -0.96
N GLY A 199 7.01 -4.71 -1.82
CA GLY A 199 5.62 -5.09 -1.63
C GLY A 199 5.41 -5.95 -0.38
N GLY A 200 6.42 -6.71 0.05
CA GLY A 200 6.40 -7.43 1.32
C GLY A 200 6.39 -6.46 2.51
N GLY A 201 7.13 -5.35 2.41
CA GLY A 201 7.07 -4.22 3.32
C GLY A 201 5.69 -3.58 3.33
N GLY A 202 5.20 -3.17 2.16
CA GLY A 202 3.88 -2.53 1.99
C GLY A 202 2.72 -3.40 2.50
N ALA A 203 2.72 -4.71 2.23
CA ALA A 203 1.70 -5.63 2.72
C ALA A 203 1.74 -5.81 4.26
N ALA A 204 2.94 -5.88 4.84
CA ALA A 204 3.11 -5.94 6.29
C ALA A 204 2.66 -4.62 6.95
N TRP A 205 3.03 -3.47 6.39
CA TRP A 205 2.58 -2.15 6.85
C TRP A 205 1.06 -1.98 6.75
N ALA A 206 0.44 -2.44 5.66
CA ALA A 206 -1.01 -2.48 5.55
C ALA A 206 -1.64 -3.33 6.66
N GLY A 207 -1.03 -4.47 7.01
CA GLY A 207 -1.42 -5.30 8.14
C GLY A 207 -1.34 -4.57 9.48
N GLU A 208 -0.23 -3.90 9.77
CA GLU A 208 -0.02 -3.13 11.02
C GLU A 208 -0.97 -1.92 11.13
N LEU A 209 -1.27 -1.27 10.00
CA LEU A 209 -2.10 -0.07 9.96
C LEU A 209 -3.59 -0.37 9.96
N ALA A 210 -4.03 -1.51 9.40
CA ALA A 210 -5.46 -1.81 9.22
C ALA A 210 -6.32 -1.62 10.48
N PRO A 211 -5.92 -2.08 11.69
CA PRO A 211 -6.75 -1.91 12.90
C PRO A 211 -7.05 -0.46 13.27
N THR A 212 -6.20 0.49 12.86
CA THR A 212 -6.35 1.93 13.22
C THR A 212 -6.74 2.80 12.04
N TYR A 213 -6.28 2.47 10.83
CA TYR A 213 -6.50 3.25 9.62
C TYR A 213 -7.74 2.80 8.84
N ALA A 214 -8.09 1.51 8.90
CA ALA A 214 -9.23 0.94 8.21
C ALA A 214 -9.90 -0.22 8.98
N PRO A 215 -10.38 0.05 10.21
CA PRO A 215 -11.00 -0.96 11.06
C PRO A 215 -12.27 -1.58 10.46
N GLU A 216 -12.84 -0.95 9.43
CA GLU A 216 -14.00 -1.47 8.70
C GLU A 216 -13.66 -2.60 7.72
N LEU A 217 -12.38 -2.79 7.37
CA LEU A 217 -11.97 -3.87 6.47
C LEU A 217 -11.88 -5.20 7.21
N ASN A 218 -12.55 -6.22 6.68
CA ASN A 218 -12.43 -7.59 7.14
C ASN A 218 -11.12 -8.22 6.62
N VAL A 219 -9.99 -7.83 7.20
CA VAL A 219 -8.67 -8.36 6.84
C VAL A 219 -8.50 -9.77 7.41
N VAL A 220 -8.58 -10.78 6.54
CA VAL A 220 -8.50 -12.20 6.94
C VAL A 220 -7.08 -12.76 6.87
N GLY A 221 -6.13 -12.05 6.26
CA GLY A 221 -4.73 -12.45 6.31
C GLY A 221 -3.79 -11.56 5.51
N VAL A 222 -2.51 -11.69 5.84
CA VAL A 222 -1.40 -10.99 5.18
C VAL A 222 -0.38 -12.00 4.69
N THR A 223 0.19 -11.81 3.51
CA THR A 223 1.38 -12.54 3.04
C THR A 223 2.47 -11.54 2.68
N ALA A 224 3.61 -11.63 3.36
CA ALA A 224 4.72 -10.70 3.19
C ALA A 224 6.02 -11.49 3.07
N GLY A 225 6.66 -11.38 1.90
CA GLY A 225 7.88 -12.11 1.58
C GLY A 225 9.05 -11.21 1.27
N GLY A 226 10.27 -11.63 1.61
CA GLY A 226 11.46 -10.81 1.36
C GLY A 226 11.33 -9.43 2.02
N THR A 227 10.68 -9.35 3.18
CA THR A 227 10.17 -8.10 3.74
C THR A 227 11.30 -7.22 4.28
N PRO A 228 11.51 -5.97 3.82
CA PRO A 228 12.43 -5.02 4.44
C PRO A 228 11.82 -4.45 5.73
N ALA A 229 11.97 -5.14 6.86
CA ALA A 229 11.33 -4.76 8.13
C ALA A 229 12.12 -3.74 8.96
N ASP A 230 13.41 -3.63 8.70
CA ASP A 230 14.38 -2.82 9.43
C ASP A 230 15.26 -2.12 8.38
N LEU A 231 14.87 -0.90 8.01
CA LEU A 231 15.53 -0.18 6.92
C LEU A 231 16.99 0.13 7.22
N THR A 232 17.35 0.38 8.49
CA THR A 232 18.76 0.55 8.89
C THR A 232 19.57 -0.69 8.60
N ALA A 233 19.12 -1.88 9.05
CA ALA A 233 19.83 -3.13 8.79
C ALA A 233 19.87 -3.50 7.29
N VAL A 234 18.83 -3.15 6.52
CA VAL A 234 18.81 -3.36 5.07
C VAL A 234 19.82 -2.43 4.40
N SER A 235 19.84 -1.14 4.74
CA SER A 235 20.80 -0.18 4.19
C SER A 235 22.25 -0.58 4.48
N GLU A 236 22.57 -0.96 5.72
CA GLU A 236 23.92 -1.47 6.07
C GLU A 236 24.32 -2.70 5.24
N PHE A 237 23.37 -3.58 4.94
CA PHE A 237 23.62 -4.78 4.14
C PHE A 237 23.80 -4.49 2.64
N LEU A 238 23.11 -3.47 2.12
CA LEU A 238 23.18 -3.07 0.71
C LEU A 238 24.46 -2.29 0.38
N ASP A 239 25.07 -1.60 1.35
CA ASP A 239 26.31 -0.83 1.16
C ASP A 239 27.49 -1.74 0.78
N GLY A 240 28.06 -1.54 -0.41
CA GLY A 240 29.07 -2.43 -1.00
C GLY A 240 28.51 -3.74 -1.59
N GLY A 241 27.20 -3.98 -1.47
CA GLY A 241 26.53 -5.18 -1.95
C GLY A 241 26.07 -5.10 -3.41
N ILE A 242 25.65 -6.24 -3.97
CA ILE A 242 25.09 -6.31 -5.33
C ILE A 242 23.81 -5.45 -5.48
N GLY A 243 23.08 -5.25 -4.38
CA GLY A 243 21.87 -4.44 -4.34
C GLY A 243 22.06 -2.96 -4.02
N PHE A 244 23.28 -2.41 -4.02
CA PHE A 244 23.56 -1.03 -3.59
C PHE A 244 22.64 0.04 -4.23
N GLY A 245 22.23 -0.12 -5.48
CA GLY A 245 21.29 0.82 -6.12
C GLY A 245 19.94 0.95 -5.40
N PHE A 246 19.48 -0.08 -4.68
CA PHE A 246 18.29 0.00 -3.84
C PHE A 246 18.49 0.91 -2.63
N LEU A 247 19.71 1.03 -2.10
CA LEU A 247 20.04 1.97 -1.02
C LEU A 247 19.92 3.41 -1.51
N LEU A 248 20.45 3.71 -2.70
CA LEU A 248 20.32 5.03 -3.33
C LEU A 248 18.84 5.37 -3.59
N LEU A 249 18.07 4.41 -4.09
CA LEU A 249 16.64 4.56 -4.31
C LEU A 249 15.88 4.82 -3.00
N SER A 250 16.23 4.11 -1.92
CA SER A 250 15.67 4.36 -0.58
C SER A 250 16.02 5.75 -0.05
N ALA A 251 17.24 6.24 -0.27
CA ALA A 251 17.60 7.60 0.13
C ALA A 251 16.72 8.66 -0.57
N LEU A 252 16.50 8.52 -1.89
CA LEU A 252 15.61 9.39 -2.66
C LEU A 252 14.15 9.31 -2.15
N GLY A 253 13.65 8.10 -1.90
CA GLY A 253 12.29 7.89 -1.40
C GLY A 253 12.05 8.45 0.00
N MET A 254 13.03 8.33 0.89
CA MET A 254 12.97 8.89 2.24
C MET A 254 12.99 10.42 2.21
N ASP A 255 13.87 11.03 1.40
CA ASP A 255 13.92 12.48 1.21
C ASP A 255 12.61 13.04 0.61
N ALA A 256 12.04 12.32 -0.36
CA ALA A 256 10.75 12.67 -0.95
C ALA A 256 9.59 12.68 0.07
N ALA A 257 9.56 11.73 0.99
CA ALA A 257 8.54 11.67 2.04
C ALA A 257 8.77 12.66 3.19
N TYR A 258 10.04 12.96 3.47
CA TYR A 258 10.50 13.74 4.62
C TYR A 258 11.48 14.83 4.16
N PRO A 259 11.00 15.95 3.58
CA PRO A 259 11.86 16.98 3.00
C PRO A 259 12.82 17.63 4.01
N GLU A 260 12.56 17.50 5.31
CA GLU A 260 13.49 17.96 6.34
C GLU A 260 14.79 17.14 6.43
N LEU A 261 14.86 15.96 5.79
CA LEU A 261 16.07 15.15 5.71
C LEU A 261 17.14 15.77 4.80
N ASP A 262 16.74 16.64 3.86
CA ASP A 262 17.60 17.41 2.95
C ASP A 262 18.78 16.59 2.40
N LEU A 263 18.47 15.46 1.75
CA LEU A 263 19.47 14.59 1.14
C LEU A 263 20.50 15.38 0.30
N PRO A 264 20.12 16.39 -0.52
CA PRO A 264 21.07 17.20 -1.28
C PRO A 264 22.21 17.84 -0.47
N ALA A 265 21.99 18.14 0.82
CA ALA A 265 23.02 18.69 1.70
C ALA A 265 24.16 17.69 2.00
N TYR A 266 23.89 16.39 1.92
CA TYR A 266 24.85 15.33 2.17
C TYR A 266 25.62 14.90 0.92
N LEU A 267 25.14 15.23 -0.27
CA LEU A 267 25.69 14.72 -1.53
C LEU A 267 27.00 15.41 -1.93
N ASN A 268 27.95 14.63 -2.43
CA ASN A 268 29.07 15.15 -3.20
C ASN A 268 28.64 15.38 -4.67
N ASP A 269 29.55 15.82 -5.54
CA ASP A 269 29.21 16.14 -6.94
C ASP A 269 28.60 14.93 -7.69
N LYS A 270 29.12 13.71 -7.46
CA LYS A 270 28.60 12.47 -8.06
C LYS A 270 27.21 12.13 -7.51
N GLY A 271 26.99 12.32 -6.21
CA GLY A 271 25.69 12.17 -5.58
C GLY A 271 24.65 13.14 -6.14
N ARG A 272 25.04 14.41 -6.31
CA ARG A 272 24.16 15.44 -6.85
C ARG A 272 23.78 15.17 -8.31
N GLU A 273 24.74 14.75 -9.13
CA GLU A 273 24.47 14.32 -10.50
C GLU A 273 23.47 13.15 -10.53
N LEU A 274 23.64 12.16 -9.66
CA LEU A 274 22.68 11.06 -9.53
C LEU A 274 21.30 11.58 -9.11
N TYR A 275 21.23 12.41 -8.07
CA TYR A 275 19.98 12.99 -7.57
C TYR A 275 19.24 13.77 -8.66
N GLU A 276 19.95 14.54 -9.48
CA GLU A 276 19.33 15.34 -10.56
C GLU A 276 18.90 14.49 -11.76
N THR A 277 19.64 13.42 -12.09
CA THR A 277 19.45 12.66 -13.34
C THR A 277 18.62 11.38 -13.20
N GLN A 278 18.48 10.82 -11.99
CA GLN A 278 17.82 9.53 -11.76
C GLN A 278 16.37 9.66 -11.25
N GLN A 279 15.75 10.83 -11.35
CA GLN A 279 14.36 11.06 -10.91
C GLN A 279 13.32 10.28 -11.75
N ASP A 280 13.69 9.79 -12.93
CA ASP A 280 12.84 8.97 -13.79
C ASP A 280 13.28 7.49 -13.85
N ALA A 281 14.18 7.07 -12.96
CA ALA A 281 14.78 5.74 -13.01
C ALA A 281 13.77 4.62 -12.70
N CYS A 282 13.80 3.58 -13.54
CA CYS A 282 13.09 2.32 -13.33
C CYS A 282 14.00 1.32 -12.58
N VAL A 283 13.42 0.22 -12.08
CA VAL A 283 14.13 -0.76 -11.22
C VAL A 283 15.35 -1.38 -11.88
N ASP A 284 15.42 -1.46 -13.21
CA ASP A 284 16.60 -1.96 -13.92
C ASP A 284 17.83 -1.07 -13.74
N ALA A 285 17.64 0.24 -13.53
CA ALA A 285 18.74 1.18 -13.31
C ALA A 285 19.54 0.87 -12.04
N VAL A 286 18.92 0.25 -11.02
CA VAL A 286 19.59 -0.04 -9.74
C VAL A 286 20.79 -0.97 -9.91
N PHE A 287 20.77 -1.85 -10.92
CA PHE A 287 21.85 -2.81 -11.19
C PHE A 287 23.10 -2.15 -11.77
N GLY A 288 22.99 -0.95 -12.33
CA GLY A 288 24.14 -0.16 -12.78
C GLY A 288 25.01 0.35 -11.62
N TYR A 289 24.51 0.28 -10.39
CA TYR A 289 25.19 0.75 -9.18
C TYR A 289 25.69 -0.40 -8.29
N ALA A 290 25.60 -1.66 -8.73
CA ALA A 290 26.03 -2.80 -7.93
C ALA A 290 27.47 -2.62 -7.38
N PHE A 291 27.68 -3.03 -6.13
CA PHE A 291 28.96 -2.95 -5.41
C PHE A 291 29.49 -1.53 -5.15
N GLY A 292 28.67 -0.49 -5.36
CA GLY A 292 29.01 0.87 -4.94
C GLY A 292 28.94 1.05 -3.43
N HIS A 293 29.51 2.14 -2.94
CA HIS A 293 29.44 2.53 -1.53
C HIS A 293 28.76 3.89 -1.34
N ILE A 294 28.04 4.09 -0.24
CA ILE A 294 27.37 5.37 0.05
C ILE A 294 28.37 6.53 0.14
N ALA A 295 29.58 6.25 0.62
CA ALA A 295 30.70 7.19 0.69
C ALA A 295 31.15 7.69 -0.70
N ASP A 296 30.85 6.97 -1.79
CA ASP A 296 31.16 7.42 -3.15
C ASP A 296 30.26 8.59 -3.59
N TYR A 297 29.10 8.77 -2.95
CA TYR A 297 28.05 9.73 -3.35
C TYR A 297 27.80 10.82 -2.31
N THR A 298 28.39 10.71 -1.13
CA THR A 298 28.14 11.61 -0.01
C THR A 298 29.41 12.25 0.53
N THR A 299 29.28 13.43 1.13
CA THR A 299 30.34 14.10 1.92
C THR A 299 30.27 13.72 3.40
N ALA A 300 29.08 13.35 3.87
CA ALA A 300 28.81 12.76 5.18
C ALA A 300 27.70 11.70 5.01
N ASN A 301 27.77 10.60 5.76
CA ASN A 301 26.80 9.52 5.63
C ASN A 301 25.46 9.90 6.29
N PRO A 302 24.37 10.11 5.52
CA PRO A 302 23.08 10.49 6.09
C PRO A 302 22.53 9.43 7.05
N LEU A 303 22.84 8.14 6.83
CA LEU A 303 22.40 7.06 7.72
C LEU A 303 23.00 7.16 9.13
N ALA A 304 24.05 7.97 9.35
CA ALA A 304 24.61 8.19 10.68
C ALA A 304 23.92 9.33 11.44
N GLU A 305 23.06 10.11 10.79
CA GLU A 305 22.51 11.34 11.35
C GLU A 305 21.22 11.09 12.16
N PRO A 306 20.99 11.84 13.26
CA PRO A 306 19.87 11.58 14.16
C PRO A 306 18.47 11.74 13.54
N ASP A 307 18.31 12.68 12.62
CA ASP A 307 17.07 12.93 11.88
C ASP A 307 16.72 11.77 10.93
N TRP A 308 17.69 11.30 10.16
CA TRP A 308 17.57 10.11 9.32
C TRP A 308 17.25 8.86 10.16
N GLN A 309 17.99 8.63 11.24
CA GLN A 309 17.73 7.50 12.14
C GLN A 309 16.33 7.56 12.77
N ALA A 310 15.82 8.75 13.08
CA ALA A 310 14.45 8.91 13.59
C ALA A 310 13.41 8.49 12.54
N ARG A 311 13.55 8.92 11.28
CA ARG A 311 12.63 8.55 10.19
C ARG A 311 12.75 7.07 9.79
N LEU A 312 13.95 6.50 9.80
CA LEU A 312 14.15 5.05 9.60
C LEU A 312 13.48 4.24 10.71
N ALA A 313 13.64 4.66 11.97
CA ALA A 313 12.99 4.03 13.12
C ALA A 313 11.46 4.17 13.08
N GLU A 314 10.93 5.27 12.56
CA GLU A 314 9.49 5.45 12.35
C GLU A 314 8.93 4.45 11.31
N ASN A 315 9.74 4.04 10.34
CA ASN A 315 9.39 3.10 9.28
C ASN A 315 9.87 1.66 9.58
N GLU A 316 10.15 1.34 10.84
CA GLU A 316 10.48 -0.01 11.28
C GLU A 316 9.22 -0.83 11.61
N LEU A 317 9.09 -2.01 10.99
CA LEU A 317 8.01 -2.96 11.24
C LEU A 317 8.19 -3.72 12.57
N GLY A 318 7.10 -4.23 13.12
CA GLY A 318 7.05 -5.00 14.36
C GLY A 318 6.73 -4.16 15.59
N ARG A 319 6.45 -2.85 15.43
CA ARG A 319 6.07 -1.96 16.54
C ARG A 319 4.56 -1.97 16.80
N ARG A 320 3.75 -2.29 15.79
CA ARG A 320 2.29 -2.35 15.87
C ARG A 320 1.83 -3.66 15.24
N PRO A 321 1.71 -4.75 16.00
CA PRO A 321 1.41 -6.06 15.44
C PRO A 321 0.08 -6.03 14.66
N PRO A 322 0.00 -6.69 13.48
CA PRO A 322 -1.27 -6.85 12.79
C PRO A 322 -2.23 -7.70 13.62
N GLU A 323 -3.54 -7.40 13.55
CA GLU A 323 -4.58 -8.27 14.14
C GLU A 323 -4.86 -9.50 13.28
N ALA A 324 -4.70 -9.35 11.96
CA ALA A 324 -4.88 -10.45 11.01
C ALA A 324 -3.68 -11.42 11.04
N PRO A 325 -3.90 -12.73 10.82
CA PRO A 325 -2.81 -13.70 10.74
C PRO A 325 -1.89 -13.41 9.54
N ILE A 326 -0.60 -13.65 9.70
CA ILE A 326 0.41 -13.32 8.69
C ILE A 326 1.25 -14.54 8.28
N TYR A 327 1.42 -14.71 6.97
CA TYR A 327 2.45 -15.57 6.40
C TYR A 327 3.68 -14.74 6.06
N LEU A 328 4.71 -14.87 6.89
CA LEU A 328 6.03 -14.30 6.64
C LEU A 328 6.92 -15.34 5.97
N PHE A 329 7.65 -14.95 4.92
CA PHE A 329 8.57 -15.86 4.28
C PHE A 329 9.81 -15.19 3.69
N HIS A 330 10.91 -15.95 3.58
CA HIS A 330 12.20 -15.38 3.18
C HIS A 330 13.14 -16.41 2.56
N GLY A 331 14.05 -15.93 1.71
CA GLY A 331 15.14 -16.75 1.13
C GLY A 331 16.29 -16.90 2.11
N VAL A 332 16.86 -18.10 2.24
CA VAL A 332 18.02 -18.29 3.14
C VAL A 332 19.31 -17.69 2.59
N ALA A 333 19.38 -17.48 1.28
CA ALA A 333 20.52 -16.90 0.57
C ALA A 333 20.17 -15.55 -0.06
N ASP A 334 19.19 -14.84 0.52
CA ASP A 334 18.76 -13.53 0.03
C ASP A 334 19.92 -12.52 0.08
N GLU A 335 20.32 -12.08 -1.10
CA GLU A 335 21.46 -11.21 -1.39
C GLU A 335 21.08 -9.72 -1.46
N ILE A 336 19.79 -9.39 -1.28
CA ILE A 336 19.28 -8.01 -1.29
C ILE A 336 18.73 -7.63 0.08
N ILE A 337 17.93 -8.50 0.70
CA ILE A 337 17.25 -8.22 1.97
C ILE A 337 17.68 -9.27 3.00
N PRO A 338 18.45 -8.91 4.05
CA PRO A 338 19.06 -9.90 4.92
C PRO A 338 18.03 -10.65 5.76
N LEU A 339 18.10 -11.99 5.75
CA LEU A 339 17.19 -12.87 6.50
C LEU A 339 17.09 -12.52 8.00
N ALA A 340 18.19 -12.07 8.60
CA ALA A 340 18.28 -11.81 10.03
C ALA A 340 17.26 -10.76 10.52
N GLN A 341 16.97 -9.72 9.72
CA GLN A 341 15.97 -8.73 10.13
C GLN A 341 14.54 -9.28 10.03
N ALA A 342 14.24 -10.12 9.04
CA ALA A 342 12.93 -10.76 8.91
C ALA A 342 12.67 -11.75 10.06
N GLN A 343 13.71 -12.44 10.55
CA GLN A 343 13.62 -13.27 11.75
C GLN A 343 13.34 -12.45 13.02
N ARG A 344 13.89 -11.23 13.13
CA ARG A 344 13.54 -10.30 14.22
C ARG A 344 12.09 -9.86 14.13
N LEU A 345 11.60 -9.52 12.93
CA LEU A 345 10.18 -9.19 12.71
C LEU A 345 9.27 -10.34 13.15
N ARG A 346 9.55 -11.57 12.69
CA ARG A 346 8.81 -12.77 13.14
C ARG A 346 8.78 -12.86 14.67
N SER A 347 9.94 -12.71 15.31
CA SER A 347 10.05 -12.82 16.76
C SER A 347 9.20 -11.78 17.50
N ARG A 348 9.17 -10.53 16.99
CA ARG A 348 8.32 -9.45 17.53
C ARG A 348 6.84 -9.78 17.40
N TYR A 349 6.40 -10.23 16.21
CA TYR A 349 5.01 -10.61 15.99
C TYR A 349 4.59 -11.82 16.85
N CYS A 350 5.44 -12.84 16.95
CA CYS A 350 5.18 -13.97 17.83
C CYS A 350 5.08 -13.56 19.31
N ALA A 351 5.98 -12.70 19.78
CA ALA A 351 5.94 -12.18 21.14
C ALA A 351 4.68 -11.32 21.41
N ALA A 352 4.14 -10.68 20.37
CA ALA A 352 2.90 -9.92 20.42
C ALA A 352 1.62 -10.78 20.28
N GLY A 353 1.75 -12.10 20.10
CA GLY A 353 0.60 -13.01 19.99
C GLY A 353 -0.05 -13.06 18.60
N VAL A 354 0.62 -12.55 17.57
CA VAL A 354 0.15 -12.66 16.17
C VAL A 354 0.23 -14.12 15.74
N ASP A 355 -0.78 -14.60 15.04
CA ASP A 355 -0.75 -15.90 14.37
C ASP A 355 0.18 -15.85 13.14
N VAL A 356 1.45 -16.21 13.35
CA VAL A 356 2.48 -16.20 12.30
C VAL A 356 2.66 -17.60 11.70
N THR A 357 2.48 -17.71 10.40
CA THR A 357 3.09 -18.78 9.61
C THR A 357 4.44 -18.26 9.09
N TRP A 358 5.52 -19.00 9.32
CA TRP A 358 6.87 -18.68 8.85
C TRP A 358 7.37 -19.73 7.86
N GLY A 359 7.88 -19.29 6.71
CA GLY A 359 8.48 -20.14 5.69
C GLY A 359 9.88 -19.67 5.27
N THR A 360 10.82 -20.60 5.13
CA THR A 360 12.12 -20.30 4.51
C THR A 360 12.30 -21.11 3.25
N PHE A 361 12.90 -20.49 2.24
CA PHE A 361 13.17 -21.12 0.96
C PHE A 361 14.68 -21.22 0.74
N LEU A 362 15.15 -22.35 0.19
CA LEU A 362 16.52 -22.50 -0.29
C LEU A 362 16.69 -21.72 -1.61
N GLY A 363 16.71 -20.40 -1.51
CA GLY A 363 16.80 -19.48 -2.64
C GLY A 363 17.39 -18.13 -2.24
N GLU A 364 17.87 -17.44 -3.25
CA GLU A 364 18.16 -16.00 -3.32
C GLU A 364 16.86 -15.17 -3.41
N HIS A 365 17.01 -13.84 -3.51
CA HIS A 365 15.91 -12.89 -3.50
C HIS A 365 14.89 -13.15 -4.62
N VAL A 366 15.31 -13.51 -5.83
CA VAL A 366 14.38 -13.66 -6.97
C VAL A 366 13.75 -15.05 -7.02
N THR A 367 14.49 -16.14 -6.88
CA THR A 367 13.85 -17.47 -6.93
C THR A 367 12.92 -17.72 -5.75
N THR A 368 13.17 -17.10 -4.59
CA THR A 368 12.27 -17.21 -3.44
C THR A 368 10.87 -16.71 -3.78
N MET A 369 10.74 -15.64 -4.58
CA MET A 369 9.45 -15.18 -5.11
C MET A 369 8.74 -16.30 -5.89
N VAL A 370 9.47 -17.01 -6.76
CA VAL A 370 8.93 -18.09 -7.58
C VAL A 370 8.54 -19.30 -6.74
N PHE A 371 9.42 -19.75 -5.84
CA PHE A 371 9.21 -20.93 -5.02
C PHE A 371 8.12 -20.74 -3.98
N SER A 372 7.90 -19.51 -3.52
CA SER A 372 6.87 -19.18 -2.54
C SER A 372 5.46 -19.10 -3.11
N ALA A 373 5.29 -18.86 -4.41
CA ALA A 373 3.99 -18.58 -5.01
C ALA A 373 2.89 -19.62 -4.70
N PRO A 374 3.13 -20.94 -4.79
CA PRO A 374 2.13 -21.94 -4.40
C PRO A 374 1.73 -21.85 -2.92
N GLY A 375 2.70 -21.57 -2.03
CA GLY A 375 2.47 -21.42 -0.59
C GLY A 375 1.66 -20.17 -0.26
N VAL A 376 1.97 -19.04 -0.90
CA VAL A 376 1.20 -17.79 -0.78
C VAL A 376 -0.25 -18.00 -1.19
N LEU A 377 -0.49 -18.58 -2.37
CA LEU A 377 -1.83 -18.85 -2.87
C LEU A 377 -2.60 -19.85 -2.00
N GLY A 378 -1.91 -20.86 -1.46
CA GLY A 378 -2.49 -21.82 -0.52
C GLY A 378 -2.91 -21.15 0.80
N TYR A 379 -2.03 -20.33 1.37
CA TYR A 379 -2.30 -19.58 2.59
C TYR A 379 -3.50 -18.64 2.43
N LEU A 380 -3.52 -17.82 1.37
CA LEU A 380 -4.64 -16.92 1.09
C LEU A 380 -5.95 -17.68 0.89
N GLY A 381 -5.92 -18.81 0.18
CA GLY A 381 -7.10 -19.66 0.00
C GLY A 381 -7.63 -20.22 1.31
N ASP A 382 -6.74 -20.62 2.23
CA ASP A 382 -7.13 -21.09 3.56
C ASP A 382 -7.74 -19.96 4.41
N ARG A 383 -7.22 -18.72 4.31
CA ARG A 383 -7.80 -17.53 4.97
C ARG A 383 -9.18 -17.19 4.44
N PHE A 384 -9.35 -17.11 3.13
CA PHE A 384 -10.66 -16.86 2.50
C PHE A 384 -11.68 -17.98 2.77
N ALA A 385 -11.22 -19.22 3.02
CA ALA A 385 -12.07 -20.33 3.41
C ALA A 385 -12.31 -20.44 4.93
N GLY A 386 -11.80 -19.50 5.74
CA GLY A 386 -11.96 -19.52 7.21
C GLY A 386 -11.30 -20.70 7.90
N LYS A 387 -10.26 -21.30 7.31
CA LYS A 387 -9.56 -22.43 7.92
C LYS A 387 -8.61 -21.97 9.03
N PRO A 388 -8.40 -22.78 10.08
CA PRO A 388 -7.47 -22.47 11.16
C PRO A 388 -6.06 -22.11 10.68
N VAL A 389 -5.41 -21.18 11.37
CA VAL A 389 -4.03 -20.76 11.06
C VAL A 389 -3.04 -21.84 11.51
N LYS A 390 -2.10 -22.19 10.64
CA LYS A 390 -0.94 -23.01 11.01
C LYS A 390 0.13 -22.08 11.58
N ASN A 391 -0.06 -21.69 12.83
CA ASN A 391 0.90 -20.88 13.57
C ASN A 391 2.16 -21.72 13.87
N ASN A 392 3.34 -21.16 13.62
CA ASN A 392 4.63 -21.76 13.98
C ASN A 392 5.58 -20.74 14.62
N CYS A 393 5.04 -19.76 15.35
CA CYS A 393 5.70 -19.32 16.56
C CYS A 393 6.02 -20.56 17.44
#